data_AF-A0A1S2PNK2-F1
#
_entry.id   AF-A0A1S2PNK2-F1
#
_cell.length_a   1.000
_cell.length_b   1.000
_cell.length_c   1.000
_cell.angle_alpha   90.00
_cell.angle_beta   90.00
_cell.angle_gamma   90.00
#
_symmetry.space_group_name_H-M   'P 1'
#
loop_
_entity.id
_entity.type
_entity.pdbx_description
1 polymer ?
#
loop_
_entity_poly.entity_id
_entity_poly.type
_entity_poly.pdbx_seq_one_letter_code
_entity_poly.pdbx_strand_id
1 'polypeptide(L)'
;MSDIPAHEADRHRQAWVLKAGQWSLAQDAVAEQEDEWRDYSEAIKAAGYTVWTGAGEVYMVPLTLTVWARPEEPSFLFDLEGAEQTQTVYAASLPDALTLLNQLAPTLQALAVTDQIAHAEPETMSVLADVLDKLHDRHRGKNGRVIQK
;
A
#
# COMPACT_ATOMS: atom_id res chain seq x y z
N MET A 1 -36.64 21.46 -17.56
CA MET A 1 -35.53 21.10 -16.64
C MET A 1 -35.56 19.58 -16.58
N SER A 2 -34.72 18.93 -17.39
CA SER A 2 -34.63 17.47 -17.43
C SER A 2 -33.74 17.02 -16.28
N ASP A 3 -34.30 16.20 -15.39
CA ASP A 3 -33.55 15.38 -14.46
C ASP A 3 -32.70 14.39 -15.26
N ILE A 4 -31.39 14.60 -15.25
CA ILE A 4 -30.43 13.60 -15.70
C ILE A 4 -30.26 12.64 -14.51
N PRO A 5 -30.66 11.37 -14.61
CA PRO A 5 -30.52 10.44 -13.49
C PRO A 5 -29.03 10.18 -13.24
N ALA A 6 -28.66 10.08 -11.95
CA ALA A 6 -27.31 9.85 -11.43
C ALA A 6 -26.69 8.49 -11.83
N HIS A 7 -27.14 7.87 -12.93
CA HIS A 7 -26.70 6.57 -13.41
C HIS A 7 -25.75 6.63 -14.62
N GLU A 8 -25.37 7.83 -15.08
CA GLU A 8 -24.39 8.03 -16.16
C GLU A 8 -22.98 8.40 -15.67
N ALA A 9 -22.78 8.59 -14.37
CA ALA A 9 -21.50 9.04 -13.82
C ALA A 9 -20.44 7.93 -13.64
N ASP A 10 -20.83 6.64 -13.64
CA ASP A 10 -19.94 5.55 -13.18
C ASP A 10 -19.53 4.53 -14.26
N ARG A 11 -19.79 4.79 -15.55
CA ARG A 11 -19.40 3.84 -16.62
C ARG A 11 -17.92 3.87 -16.99
N HIS A 12 -17.14 4.83 -16.47
CA HIS A 12 -15.73 5.00 -16.81
C HIS A 12 -14.93 5.56 -15.63
N ARG A 13 -14.84 4.82 -14.51
CA ARG A 13 -13.81 5.14 -13.51
C ARG A 13 -12.44 5.10 -14.19
N GLN A 14 -11.71 6.21 -14.07
CA GLN A 14 -10.36 6.34 -14.58
C GLN A 14 -9.38 6.09 -13.44
N ALA A 15 -8.31 5.37 -13.72
CA ALA A 15 -7.24 5.12 -12.78
C ALA A 15 -5.89 5.55 -13.36
N TRP A 16 -4.97 5.94 -12.48
CA TRP A 16 -3.61 6.25 -12.87
C TRP A 16 -2.82 4.98 -13.15
N VAL A 17 -2.15 4.95 -14.30
CA VAL A 17 -1.28 3.87 -14.72
C VAL A 17 0.11 4.43 -14.99
N LEU A 18 1.15 3.83 -14.41
CA LEU A 18 2.53 4.04 -14.83
C LEU A 18 2.84 3.11 -16.00
N LYS A 19 3.18 3.68 -17.16
CA LYS A 19 3.58 2.93 -18.35
C LYS A 19 4.83 3.54 -18.95
N ALA A 20 5.87 2.72 -19.12
CA ALA A 20 7.17 3.17 -19.62
C ALA A 20 7.73 4.39 -18.85
N GLY A 21 7.55 4.39 -17.52
CA GLY A 21 7.98 5.49 -16.64
C GLY A 21 7.16 6.79 -16.75
N GLN A 22 6.03 6.79 -17.45
CA GLN A 22 5.14 7.95 -17.57
C GLN A 22 3.75 7.64 -16.99
N TRP A 23 3.19 8.63 -16.28
CA TRP A 23 1.85 8.54 -15.74
C TRP A 23 0.80 8.90 -16.79
N SER A 24 -0.23 8.08 -16.90
CA SER A 24 -1.40 8.36 -17.74
C SER A 24 -2.68 7.89 -17.04
N LEU A 25 -3.80 8.47 -17.45
CA LEU A 25 -5.12 7.97 -17.06
C LEU A 25 -5.55 6.88 -18.04
N ALA A 26 -6.00 5.76 -17.51
CA ALA A 26 -6.63 4.68 -18.28
C ALA A 26 -7.96 4.29 -17.64
N GLN A 27 -8.73 3.46 -18.35
CA GLN A 27 -9.91 2.82 -17.76
C GLN A 27 -9.46 1.95 -16.59
N ASP A 28 -10.17 2.07 -15.47
CA ASP A 28 -9.94 1.24 -14.31
C ASP A 28 -10.27 -0.23 -14.64
N ALA A 29 -9.29 -1.10 -14.43
CA ALA A 29 -9.36 -2.52 -14.77
C ALA A 29 -10.30 -3.32 -13.85
N VAL A 30 -10.71 -2.75 -12.72
CA VAL A 30 -11.57 -3.40 -11.71
C VAL A 30 -12.99 -2.80 -11.71
N ALA A 31 -13.21 -1.66 -12.37
CA ALA A 31 -14.48 -0.92 -12.31
C ALA A 31 -15.71 -1.73 -12.75
N GLU A 32 -15.57 -2.62 -13.74
CA GLU A 32 -16.70 -3.46 -14.19
C GLU A 32 -17.12 -4.51 -13.16
N GLN A 33 -16.23 -4.85 -12.23
CA GLN A 33 -16.46 -5.88 -11.22
C GLN A 33 -16.96 -5.27 -9.90
N GLU A 34 -16.62 -4.02 -9.60
CA GLU A 34 -16.91 -3.38 -8.31
C GLU A 34 -18.42 -3.33 -7.98
N ASP A 35 -19.28 -3.13 -8.99
CA ASP A 35 -20.74 -3.10 -8.81
C ASP A 35 -21.33 -4.47 -8.41
N GLU A 36 -20.62 -5.56 -8.70
CA GLU A 36 -21.07 -6.94 -8.44
C GLU A 36 -20.61 -7.46 -7.08
N TRP A 37 -19.51 -6.93 -6.54
CA TRP A 37 -18.86 -7.45 -5.32
C TRP A 37 -18.99 -6.48 -4.14
N ARG A 38 -19.41 -7.00 -2.98
CA ARG A 38 -19.39 -6.23 -1.71
C ARG A 38 -17.98 -5.99 -1.16
N ASP A 39 -17.00 -6.76 -1.63
CA ASP A 39 -15.60 -6.72 -1.19
C ASP A 39 -14.71 -6.37 -2.38
N TYR A 40 -13.97 -5.26 -2.26
CA TYR A 40 -13.09 -4.76 -3.30
C TYR A 40 -12.00 -5.77 -3.67
N SER A 41 -11.52 -6.56 -2.69
CA SER A 41 -10.51 -7.60 -2.94
C SER A 41 -11.04 -8.74 -3.80
N GLU A 42 -12.33 -9.05 -3.72
CA GLU A 42 -12.98 -10.04 -4.60
C GLU A 42 -13.18 -9.48 -6.01
N ALA A 43 -13.48 -8.19 -6.16
CA ALA A 43 -13.52 -7.52 -7.47
C ALA A 43 -12.15 -7.55 -8.17
N ILE A 44 -11.06 -7.32 -7.42
CA ILE A 44 -9.68 -7.41 -7.94
C ILE A 44 -9.39 -8.83 -8.45
N LYS A 45 -9.76 -9.87 -7.67
CA LYS A 45 -9.58 -11.27 -8.08
C LYS A 45 -10.43 -11.62 -9.31
N ALA A 46 -11.67 -11.15 -9.37
CA ALA A 46 -12.56 -11.36 -10.51
C ALA A 46 -12.00 -10.71 -11.80
N ALA A 47 -11.28 -9.59 -11.66
CA ALA A 47 -10.54 -8.94 -12.75
C ALA A 47 -9.24 -9.67 -13.17
N GLY A 48 -9.00 -10.87 -12.64
CA GLY A 48 -7.89 -11.76 -13.01
C GLY A 48 -6.60 -11.57 -12.22
N TYR A 49 -6.61 -10.70 -11.21
CA TYR A 49 -5.43 -10.43 -10.41
C TYR A 49 -5.24 -11.43 -9.27
N THR A 50 -3.98 -11.68 -8.93
CA THR A 50 -3.56 -12.49 -7.78
C THR A 50 -2.54 -11.73 -6.95
N VAL A 51 -2.48 -11.96 -5.63
CA VAL A 51 -1.53 -11.27 -4.76
C VAL A 51 -0.11 -11.63 -5.20
N TRP A 52 0.72 -10.62 -5.45
CA TRP A 52 2.13 -10.77 -5.81
C TRP A 52 3.04 -10.50 -4.63
N THR A 53 2.85 -9.38 -3.93
CA THR A 53 3.61 -9.01 -2.73
C THR A 53 2.84 -7.98 -1.91
N GLY A 54 3.29 -7.69 -0.68
CA GLY A 54 2.69 -6.65 0.16
C GLY A 54 3.64 -6.18 1.25
N ALA A 55 3.28 -5.06 1.88
CA ALA A 55 3.99 -4.48 3.01
C ALA A 55 3.00 -3.90 4.03
N GLY A 56 3.24 -4.18 5.32
CA GLY A 56 2.33 -3.81 6.39
C GLY A 56 1.32 -4.91 6.70
N GLU A 57 0.81 -4.91 7.93
CA GLU A 57 -0.35 -5.71 8.34
C GLU A 57 -1.49 -4.76 8.68
N VAL A 58 -2.68 -5.04 8.16
CA VAL A 58 -3.88 -4.24 8.37
C VAL A 58 -4.12 -4.06 9.88
N TYR A 59 -4.43 -2.83 10.30
CA TYR A 59 -4.61 -2.40 11.69
C TYR A 59 -3.35 -2.34 12.57
N MET A 60 -2.19 -2.77 12.07
CA MET A 60 -0.91 -2.68 12.79
C MET A 60 -0.01 -1.56 12.28
N VAL A 61 -0.29 -1.02 11.09
CA VAL A 61 0.47 0.08 10.50
C VAL A 61 -0.47 1.14 9.90
N PRO A 62 -0.03 2.41 9.84
CA PRO A 62 -0.85 3.51 9.31
C PRO A 62 -1.09 3.43 7.80
N LEU A 63 -0.34 2.59 7.07
CA LEU A 63 -0.48 2.37 5.64
C LEU A 63 -0.05 0.94 5.27
N THR A 64 -0.96 0.20 4.65
CA THR A 64 -0.70 -1.13 4.09
C THR A 64 -0.61 -1.02 2.57
N LEU A 65 0.32 -1.76 1.96
CA LEU A 65 0.43 -1.92 0.51
C LEU A 65 0.15 -3.39 0.18
N THR A 66 -0.80 -3.63 -0.73
CA THR A 66 -0.93 -4.91 -1.42
C THR A 66 -0.68 -4.70 -2.91
N VAL A 67 0.24 -5.48 -3.48
CA VAL A 67 0.49 -5.47 -4.92
C VAL A 67 -0.06 -6.75 -5.52
N TRP A 68 -0.92 -6.59 -6.51
CA TRP A 68 -1.54 -7.67 -7.25
C TRP A 68 -0.96 -7.73 -8.67
N ALA A 69 -0.98 -8.92 -9.27
CA ALA A 69 -0.48 -9.15 -10.62
C ALA A 69 -1.43 -10.01 -11.45
N ARG A 70 -1.48 -9.72 -12.76
CA ARG A 70 -2.15 -10.53 -13.78
C ARG A 70 -1.33 -10.52 -15.09
N PRO A 71 -1.61 -11.42 -16.05
CA PRO A 71 -0.92 -11.46 -17.34
C PRO A 71 -1.25 -10.27 -18.28
N GLU A 72 -2.46 -9.71 -18.21
CA GLU A 72 -2.95 -8.66 -19.09
C GLU A 72 -2.60 -7.24 -18.59
N GLU A 73 -2.32 -6.30 -19.50
CA GLU A 73 -2.10 -4.90 -19.10
C GLU A 73 -3.39 -4.22 -18.59
N PRO A 74 -3.31 -3.32 -17.58
CA PRO A 74 -2.15 -3.13 -16.71
C PRO A 74 -1.85 -4.39 -15.90
N SER A 75 -0.58 -4.82 -15.88
CA SER A 75 -0.21 -6.13 -15.33
C SER A 75 -0.14 -6.13 -13.81
N PHE A 76 -0.03 -4.96 -13.18
CA PHE A 76 0.10 -4.81 -11.73
C PHE A 76 -0.85 -3.74 -11.19
N LEU A 77 -1.45 -4.03 -10.04
CA LEU A 77 -2.32 -3.14 -9.27
C LEU A 77 -1.71 -2.94 -7.90
N PHE A 78 -1.54 -1.69 -7.49
CA PHE A 78 -1.05 -1.27 -6.18
C PHE A 78 -2.23 -0.73 -5.39
N ASP A 79 -2.60 -1.47 -4.35
CA ASP A 79 -3.68 -1.13 -3.44
C ASP A 79 -3.07 -0.61 -2.13
N LEU A 80 -3.24 0.68 -1.88
CA LEU A 80 -2.72 1.40 -0.73
C LEU A 80 -3.86 1.68 0.25
N GLU A 81 -3.89 0.95 1.35
CA GLU A 81 -4.92 1.08 2.38
C GLU A 81 -4.39 1.85 3.59
N GLY A 82 -4.94 3.05 3.82
CA GLY A 82 -4.71 3.84 5.02
C GLY A 82 -5.91 3.85 5.95
N ALA A 83 -5.80 4.53 7.09
CA ALA A 83 -6.85 4.53 8.12
C ALA A 83 -8.23 5.07 7.66
N GLU A 84 -8.24 5.99 6.69
CA GLU A 84 -9.49 6.65 6.24
C GLU A 84 -9.78 6.45 4.75
N GLN A 85 -8.76 6.12 3.95
CA GLN A 85 -8.85 6.11 2.50
C GLN A 85 -8.01 4.98 1.90
N THR A 86 -8.56 4.41 0.83
CA THR A 86 -7.89 3.44 -0.03
C THR A 86 -7.56 4.12 -1.36
N GLN A 87 -6.36 3.92 -1.87
CA GLN A 87 -5.95 4.41 -3.18
C GLN A 87 -5.42 3.28 -4.05
N THR A 88 -5.91 3.23 -5.29
CA THR A 88 -5.48 2.27 -6.29
C THR A 88 -4.71 2.97 -7.39
N VAL A 89 -3.51 2.46 -7.70
CA VAL A 89 -2.75 2.84 -8.89
C VAL A 89 -2.24 1.60 -9.61
N TYR A 90 -1.94 1.73 -10.90
CA TYR A 90 -1.56 0.60 -11.73
C TYR A 90 -0.15 0.78 -12.29
N ALA A 91 0.49 -0.35 -12.61
CA ALA A 91 1.68 -0.39 -13.45
C ALA A 91 1.42 -1.29 -14.65
N ALA A 92 1.78 -0.81 -15.84
CA ALA A 92 1.56 -1.54 -17.07
C ALA A 92 2.40 -2.82 -17.12
N SER A 93 3.65 -2.76 -16.66
CA SER A 93 4.63 -3.83 -16.76
C SER A 93 5.43 -4.04 -15.46
N LEU A 94 6.18 -5.14 -15.37
CA LEU A 94 7.04 -5.41 -14.20
C LEU A 94 8.10 -4.31 -13.97
N PRO A 95 8.82 -3.80 -14.99
CA PRO A 95 9.71 -2.66 -14.81
C PRO A 95 9.03 -1.42 -14.22
N ASP A 96 7.79 -1.13 -14.65
CA ASP A 96 7.00 -0.02 -14.10
C ASP A 96 6.62 -0.29 -12.64
N ALA A 97 6.21 -1.53 -12.31
CA ALA A 97 5.88 -1.93 -10.94
C ALA A 97 7.09 -1.84 -10.00
N LEU A 98 8.26 -2.29 -10.43
CA LEU A 98 9.50 -2.14 -9.65
C LEU A 98 9.89 -0.67 -9.47
N THR A 99 9.61 0.18 -10.48
CA THR A 99 9.81 1.63 -10.38
C THR A 99 8.89 2.24 -9.32
N LEU A 100 7.60 1.88 -9.31
CA LEU A 100 6.66 2.34 -8.29
C LEU A 100 7.06 1.86 -6.89
N LEU A 101 7.44 0.58 -6.74
CA LEU A 101 7.93 0.07 -5.46
C LEU A 101 9.13 0.86 -4.93
N ASN A 102 10.10 1.17 -5.79
CA ASN A 102 11.26 1.97 -5.40
C ASN A 102 10.89 3.40 -5.00
N GLN A 103 9.85 3.98 -5.59
CA GLN A 103 9.35 5.31 -5.24
C GLN A 103 8.56 5.30 -3.91
N LEU A 104 7.81 4.23 -3.65
CA LEU A 104 6.96 4.11 -2.46
C LEU A 104 7.72 3.58 -1.22
N ALA A 105 8.79 2.80 -1.42
CA ALA A 105 9.51 2.13 -0.34
C ALA A 105 9.98 3.07 0.78
N PRO A 106 10.58 4.26 0.51
CA PRO A 106 10.99 5.16 1.58
C PRO A 106 9.82 5.65 2.45
N THR A 107 8.67 5.90 1.83
CA THR A 107 7.46 6.35 2.54
C THR A 107 6.91 5.23 3.42
N LEU A 108 6.81 4.00 2.89
CA LEU A 108 6.35 2.85 3.66
C LEU A 108 7.28 2.56 4.85
N GLN A 109 8.59 2.66 4.65
CA GLN A 109 9.58 2.50 5.73
C GLN A 109 9.46 3.60 6.79
N ALA A 110 9.33 4.86 6.38
CA ALA A 110 9.18 5.97 7.33
C ALA A 110 7.90 5.85 8.17
N LEU A 111 6.81 5.41 7.56
CA LEU A 111 5.54 5.17 8.25
C LEU A 111 5.63 4.00 9.23
N ALA A 112 6.25 2.89 8.82
CA ALA A 112 6.47 1.74 9.71
C ALA A 112 7.33 2.10 10.94
N VAL A 113 8.39 2.90 10.76
CA VAL A 113 9.21 3.38 11.89
C VAL A 113 8.44 4.34 12.80
N THR A 114 7.65 5.24 12.22
CA THR A 114 6.84 6.20 12.99
C THR A 114 5.81 5.47 13.85
N ASP A 115 5.20 4.43 13.31
CA ASP A 115 4.25 3.59 14.04
C ASP A 115 4.91 2.84 15.20
N GLN A 116 6.09 2.24 14.97
CA GLN A 116 6.87 1.61 16.04
C GLN A 116 7.23 2.59 17.16
N ILE A 117 7.51 3.86 16.84
CA ILE A 117 7.76 4.90 17.85
C ILE A 117 6.47 5.23 18.62
N ALA A 118 5.32 5.33 17.94
CA ALA A 118 4.05 5.64 18.58
C ALA A 118 3.60 4.54 19.55
N HIS A 119 3.85 3.28 19.21
CA HIS A 119 3.45 2.11 20.01
C HIS A 119 4.53 1.59 20.97
N ALA A 120 5.73 2.18 20.96
CA ALA A 120 6.79 1.77 21.86
C ALA A 120 6.49 2.25 23.29
N GLU A 121 6.07 1.32 24.14
CA GLU A 121 6.12 1.51 25.59
C GLU A 121 7.59 1.61 26.02
N PRO A 122 8.00 2.65 26.76
CA PRO A 122 9.38 2.80 27.19
C PRO A 122 9.73 1.68 28.20
N GLU A 123 10.50 0.69 27.76
CA GLU A 123 11.13 -0.29 28.67
C GLU A 123 12.36 0.33 29.33
N THR A 124 13.02 1.25 28.63
CA THR A 124 14.05 2.14 29.17
C THR A 124 13.63 3.61 29.02
N MET A 125 14.30 4.53 29.73
CA MET A 125 13.90 5.96 29.87
C MET A 125 13.78 6.78 28.54
N SER A 126 13.88 6.17 27.36
CA SER A 126 13.69 6.83 26.06
C SER A 126 13.15 5.86 24.99
N VAL A 127 11.92 6.11 24.53
CA VAL A 127 11.24 5.41 23.42
C VAL A 127 12.09 5.34 22.14
N LEU A 128 12.77 6.44 21.80
CA LEU A 128 13.65 6.51 20.62
C LEU A 128 14.87 5.60 20.74
N ALA A 129 15.44 5.44 21.94
CA ALA A 129 16.57 4.55 22.15
C ALA A 129 16.17 3.08 21.96
N ASP A 130 14.98 2.72 22.45
CA ASP A 130 14.45 1.36 22.41
C ASP A 130 14.08 0.95 20.97
N VAL A 131 13.50 1.87 20.18
CA VAL A 131 13.21 1.64 18.75
C VAL A 131 14.50 1.50 17.93
N LEU A 132 15.48 2.38 18.15
CA LEU A 132 16.78 2.29 17.48
C LEU A 132 17.56 1.02 17.87
N ASP A 133 17.31 0.47 19.03
CA ASP A 133 17.95 -0.77 19.46
C ASP A 133 17.26 -1.98 18.83
N LYS A 134 15.92 -2.02 18.79
CA LYS A 134 15.16 -3.06 18.06
C LYS A 134 15.47 -3.07 16.56
N LEU A 135 15.55 -1.90 15.91
CA LEU A 135 15.89 -1.79 14.48
C LEU A 135 17.30 -2.29 14.13
N HIS A 136 18.22 -2.23 15.09
CA HIS A 136 19.63 -2.63 14.90
C HIS A 136 19.99 -3.93 15.64
N ASP A 137 19.00 -4.65 16.16
CA ASP A 137 19.15 -5.86 16.96
C ASP A 137 20.12 -5.70 18.16
N ARG A 138 20.15 -4.50 18.75
CA ARG A 138 20.97 -4.14 19.91
C ARG A 138 20.15 -4.33 21.18
N HIS A 139 20.81 -4.76 22.25
CA HIS A 139 20.17 -4.95 23.56
C HIS A 139 20.85 -4.05 24.59
N ARG A 140 20.08 -3.35 25.43
CA ARG A 140 20.63 -2.57 26.57
C ARG A 140 20.46 -3.32 27.88
N GLY A 141 21.51 -3.31 28.71
CA GLY A 141 21.43 -3.75 30.09
C GLY A 141 20.63 -2.79 30.96
N LYS A 142 20.22 -3.24 32.15
CA LYS A 142 19.46 -2.45 33.15
C LYS A 142 20.10 -1.12 33.58
N ASN A 143 21.37 -0.92 33.22
CA ASN A 143 22.18 0.26 33.44
C ASN A 143 22.27 1.20 32.21
N GLY A 144 21.48 0.95 31.16
CA GLY A 144 21.41 1.77 29.95
C GLY A 144 22.59 1.59 28.97
N ARG A 145 23.52 0.67 29.26
CA ARG A 145 24.65 0.34 28.38
C ARG A 145 24.23 -0.68 27.32
N VAL A 146 24.61 -0.43 26.07
CA VAL A 146 24.45 -1.39 24.96
C VAL A 146 25.35 -2.60 25.23
N ILE A 147 24.73 -3.78 25.27
CA ILE A 147 25.39 -5.08 25.35
C ILE A 147 25.47 -5.59 23.90
N GLN A 148 26.66 -5.48 23.29
CA GLN A 148 26.93 -6.19 22.04
C GLN A 148 27.14 -7.67 22.34
N LYS A 149 26.53 -8.54 21.53
CA LYS A 149 26.97 -9.94 21.43
C LYS A 149 28.35 -10.01 20.78
#